data_AF-A0A931MC88-F1
#
_entry.id   AF-A0A931MC88-F1
#
_cell.length_a   1.000
_cell.length_b   1.000
_cell.length_c   1.000
_cell.angle_alpha   90.00
_cell.angle_beta   90.00
_cell.angle_gamma   90.00
#
_symmetry.space_group_name_H-M   'P 1'
#
loop_
_entity.id
_entity.type
_entity.pdbx_description
1 polymer ?
#
loop_
_entity_poly.entity_id
_entity_poly.type
_entity_poly.pdbx_seq_one_letter_code
_entity_poly.pdbx_strand_id
1 'polypeptide(L)'
;MPDFNYNGKIYYNPVQLVMEQIGGTWKAPILWRLKDHVMRYGELRKDIPHISDKMLTSQLRELEEDGYIERKVYAVVPPKTEYSLTEQGKDIIELITAIRNYGLKMIAKQQP
;
A
#
# COMPACT_ATOMS: atom_id res chain seq x y z
N MET A 1 22.85 13.18 9.32
CA MET A 1 21.72 13.77 8.57
C MET A 1 20.95 14.64 9.54
N PRO A 2 20.71 15.91 9.23
CA PRO A 2 19.80 16.75 10.03
C PRO A 2 18.37 16.25 9.89
N ASP A 3 17.52 16.62 10.84
CA ASP A 3 16.08 16.51 10.70
C ASP A 3 15.55 17.45 9.61
N PHE A 4 14.36 17.17 9.10
CA PHE A 4 13.72 17.99 8.08
C PHE A 4 12.20 18.00 8.26
N ASN A 5 11.55 19.07 7.80
CA ASN A 5 10.10 19.19 7.80
C ASN A 5 9.53 18.69 6.47
N TYR A 6 8.50 17.85 6.54
CA TYR A 6 7.69 17.44 5.39
C TYR A 6 6.22 17.41 5.80
N ASN A 7 5.35 18.07 5.03
CA ASN A 7 3.91 18.21 5.31
C ASN A 7 3.58 18.64 6.75
N GLY A 8 4.39 19.52 7.34
CA GLY A 8 4.15 20.04 8.70
C GLY A 8 4.62 19.13 9.82
N LYS A 9 5.28 18.00 9.52
CA LYS A 9 5.86 17.06 10.49
C LYS A 9 7.38 17.01 10.38
N ILE A 10 8.06 16.87 11.51
CA ILE A 10 9.53 16.72 11.56
C ILE A 10 9.89 15.23 11.43
N TYR A 11 10.83 14.95 10.53
CA TYR A 11 11.40 13.64 10.28
C TYR A 11 12.89 13.65 10.57
N TYR A 12 13.39 12.56 11.17
CA TYR A 12 14.80 12.42 11.51
C TYR A 12 15.60 11.69 10.43
N ASN A 13 14.91 11.06 9.48
CA ASN A 13 15.51 10.31 8.37
C ASN A 13 14.49 10.11 7.23
N PRO A 14 14.87 10.20 5.94
CA PRO A 14 13.96 9.91 4.82
C PRO A 14 13.35 8.50 4.84
N VAL A 15 14.05 7.53 5.39
CA VAL A 15 13.51 6.18 5.61
C VAL A 15 12.29 6.23 6.53
N GLN A 16 12.31 7.06 7.58
CA GLN A 16 11.16 7.23 8.47
C GLN A 16 9.95 7.79 7.73
N LEU A 17 10.17 8.79 6.86
CA LEU A 17 9.11 9.37 6.02
C LEU A 17 8.45 8.30 5.16
N VAL A 18 9.26 7.54 4.41
CA VAL A 18 8.72 6.50 3.52
C VAL A 18 8.05 5.38 4.31
N MET A 19 8.64 4.94 5.42
CA MET A 19 8.05 3.93 6.29
C MET A 19 6.71 4.36 6.90
N GLU A 20 6.47 5.64 7.11
CA GLU A 20 5.15 6.12 7.53
C GLU A 20 4.12 6.06 6.39
N GLN A 21 4.55 6.33 5.15
CA GLN A 21 3.69 6.32 3.98
C GLN A 21 3.26 4.90 3.57
N ILE A 22 4.17 3.93 3.57
CA ILE A 22 3.89 2.55 3.12
C ILE A 22 3.85 1.51 4.23
N GLY A 23 4.23 1.87 5.45
CA GLY A 23 4.26 0.96 6.58
C GLY A 23 2.88 0.66 7.15
N GLY A 24 2.89 0.11 8.37
CA GLY A 24 1.69 -0.45 8.99
C GLY A 24 1.34 -1.83 8.42
N THR A 25 0.20 -2.36 8.86
CA THR A 25 -0.18 -3.75 8.58
C THR A 25 -0.75 -3.95 7.17
N TRP A 26 -1.41 -2.94 6.59
CA TRP A 26 -2.31 -3.14 5.45
C TRP A 26 -1.92 -2.40 4.17
N LYS A 27 -1.21 -1.26 4.24
CA LYS A 27 -0.83 -0.48 3.05
C LYS A 27 0.03 -1.30 2.08
N ALA A 28 1.15 -1.87 2.54
CA ALA A 28 2.03 -2.67 1.69
C ALA A 28 1.35 -3.92 1.08
N PRO A 29 0.54 -4.71 1.81
CA PRO A 29 -0.26 -5.78 1.21
C PRO A 29 -1.23 -5.31 0.13
N ILE A 30 -1.94 -4.18 0.33
CA ILE A 30 -2.85 -3.62 -0.67
C ILE A 30 -2.09 -3.23 -1.94
N LEU A 31 -1.01 -2.44 -1.80
CA LEU A 31 -0.19 -2.02 -2.93
C LEU A 31 0.39 -3.22 -3.70
N TRP A 32 0.84 -4.26 -2.99
CA TRP A 32 1.36 -5.48 -3.61
C TRP A 32 0.32 -6.21 -4.46
N ARG A 33 -0.96 -6.18 -4.08
CA ARG A 33 -2.05 -6.84 -4.82
C ARG A 33 -2.41 -6.06 -6.08
N LEU A 34 -2.39 -4.74 -6.00
CA LEU A 34 -2.65 -3.85 -7.14
C LEU A 34 -1.51 -3.78 -8.17
N LYS A 35 -0.35 -4.38 -7.89
CA LYS A 35 0.87 -4.19 -8.71
C LYS A 35 0.73 -4.62 -10.17
N ASP A 36 -0.02 -5.70 -10.43
CA ASP A 36 -0.12 -6.31 -11.77
C ASP A 36 -1.51 -6.16 -12.40
N HIS A 37 -2.51 -5.71 -11.63
CA HIS A 37 -3.89 -5.70 -12.09
C HIS A 37 -4.77 -4.70 -11.33
N VAL A 38 -5.80 -4.23 -12.02
CA VAL A 38 -6.90 -3.45 -11.45
C VAL A 38 -7.78 -4.41 -10.64
N MET A 39 -8.13 -4.03 -9.40
CA MET A 39 -8.97 -4.85 -8.53
C MET A 39 -10.20 -4.10 -8.03
N ARG A 40 -11.29 -4.81 -7.82
CA ARG A 40 -12.47 -4.33 -7.11
C ARG A 40 -12.32 -4.46 -5.60
N TYR A 41 -13.12 -3.69 -4.86
CA TYR A 41 -13.14 -3.76 -3.39
C TYR A 41 -13.32 -5.20 -2.87
N GLY A 42 -14.28 -5.95 -3.42
CA GLY A 42 -14.56 -7.32 -3.00
C GLY A 42 -13.41 -8.30 -3.29
N GLU A 43 -12.61 -8.05 -4.33
CA GLU A 43 -11.44 -8.88 -4.67
C GLU A 43 -10.31 -8.60 -3.68
N LEU A 44 -10.00 -7.32 -3.42
CA LEU A 44 -9.05 -6.93 -2.38
C LEU A 44 -9.42 -7.48 -1.00
N ARG A 45 -10.71 -7.41 -0.66
CA ARG A 45 -11.26 -7.95 0.60
C ARG A 45 -11.04 -9.44 0.75
N LYS A 46 -11.15 -10.19 -0.35
CA LYS A 46 -10.98 -11.65 -0.40
C LYS A 46 -9.50 -12.04 -0.36
N ASP A 47 -8.64 -11.30 -1.03
CA ASP A 47 -7.21 -11.60 -1.16
C ASP A 47 -6.37 -11.19 0.07
N ILE A 48 -6.93 -10.33 0.93
CA ILE A 48 -6.33 -9.91 2.19
C ILE A 48 -7.20 -10.45 3.33
N PRO A 49 -7.10 -11.76 3.66
CA PRO A 49 -7.84 -12.33 4.77
C PRO A 49 -7.46 -11.58 6.06
N HIS A 50 -8.43 -11.39 6.95
CA HIS A 50 -8.32 -10.72 8.27
C HIS A 50 -8.32 -9.19 8.30
N ILE A 51 -8.26 -8.47 7.17
CA ILE A 51 -8.58 -7.04 7.19
C ILE A 51 -10.07 -6.85 7.57
N SER A 52 -10.47 -5.76 8.21
CA SER A 52 -11.89 -5.44 8.39
C SER A 52 -12.35 -4.47 7.30
N ASP A 53 -13.66 -4.38 7.04
CA ASP A 53 -14.17 -3.45 6.01
C ASP A 53 -13.87 -1.99 6.33
N LYS A 54 -13.98 -1.63 7.62
CA LYS A 54 -13.59 -0.30 8.11
C LYS A 54 -12.12 -0.02 7.84
N MET A 55 -11.25 -1.01 8.08
CA MET A 55 -9.82 -0.85 7.89
C MET A 55 -9.46 -0.79 6.40
N LEU A 56 -10.00 -1.70 5.58
CA LEU A 56 -9.75 -1.68 4.12
C LEU A 56 -10.18 -0.35 3.51
N THR A 57 -11.35 0.17 3.90
CA THR A 57 -11.84 1.48 3.44
C THR A 57 -10.90 2.61 3.87
N SER A 58 -10.46 2.64 5.13
CA SER A 58 -9.51 3.66 5.63
C SER A 58 -8.20 3.62 4.86
N GLN A 59 -7.64 2.43 4.68
CA GLN A 59 -6.33 2.25 4.06
C GLN A 59 -6.35 2.55 2.57
N LEU A 60 -7.44 2.20 1.85
CA LEU A 60 -7.61 2.59 0.45
C LEU A 60 -7.75 4.11 0.31
N ARG A 61 -8.49 4.76 1.21
CA ARG A 61 -8.62 6.22 1.21
C ARG A 61 -7.30 6.92 1.48
N GLU A 62 -6.54 6.47 2.49
CA GLU A 62 -5.21 7.01 2.79
C GLU A 62 -4.27 6.83 1.59
N LEU A 63 -4.24 5.65 0.97
CA LEU A 63 -3.40 5.40 -0.21
C LEU A 63 -3.81 6.23 -1.43
N GLU A 64 -5.10 6.55 -1.57
CA GLU A 64 -5.62 7.44 -2.62
C GLU A 64 -5.22 8.89 -2.35
N GLU A 65 -5.37 9.36 -1.10
CA GLU A 65 -4.96 10.70 -0.65
C GLU A 65 -3.43 10.90 -0.75
N ASP A 66 -2.65 9.85 -0.44
CA ASP A 66 -1.18 9.83 -0.56
C ASP A 66 -0.70 9.71 -2.03
N GLY A 67 -1.63 9.50 -2.97
CA GLY A 67 -1.36 9.46 -4.41
C GLY A 67 -0.78 8.14 -4.92
N TYR A 68 -0.81 7.06 -4.15
CA TYR A 68 -0.31 5.74 -4.57
C TYR A 68 -1.31 4.94 -5.39
N ILE A 69 -2.61 5.16 -5.18
CA ILE A 69 -3.67 4.46 -5.91
C ILE A 69 -4.68 5.43 -6.51
N GLU A 70 -5.30 5.02 -7.60
CA GLU A 70 -6.46 5.69 -8.19
C GLU A 70 -7.70 4.84 -7.94
N ARG A 71 -8.81 5.50 -7.58
CA ARG A 71 -10.13 4.87 -7.44
C ARG A 71 -11.04 5.33 -8.57
N LYS A 72 -11.58 4.38 -9.31
CA LYS A 72 -12.54 4.63 -10.39
C LYS A 72 -13.92 4.05 -10.06
N VAL A 73 -14.94 4.91 -10.11
CA VAL A 73 -16.34 4.52 -9.87
C VAL A 73 -17.06 4.37 -11.20
N TYR A 74 -17.72 3.22 -11.40
CA TYR A 74 -18.54 2.96 -12.58
C TYR A 74 -20.00 2.94 -12.18
N ALA A 75 -20.78 3.85 -12.76
CA ALA A 75 -22.24 3.95 -12.61
C ALA A 75 -22.95 2.90 -13.49
N VAL A 76 -22.63 1.62 -13.28
CA VAL A 76 -23.33 0.47 -13.88
C VAL A 76 -24.22 -0.19 -12.82
N VAL A 77 -25.08 -1.13 -13.21
CA VAL A 77 -25.90 -1.91 -12.26
C VAL A 77 -25.34 -3.34 -12.16
N PRO A 78 -24.90 -3.81 -10.99
CA PRO A 78 -24.70 -3.05 -9.75
C PRO A 78 -23.48 -2.11 -9.83
N PRO A 79 -23.45 -0.98 -9.08
CA PRO A 79 -22.30 -0.07 -9.08
C PRO A 79 -21.03 -0.81 -8.69
N LYS A 80 -19.92 -0.53 -9.38
CA LYS A 80 -18.61 -1.11 -9.06
C LYS A 80 -17.56 -0.02 -8.89
N THR A 81 -16.63 -0.30 -7.99
CA THR A 81 -15.40 0.49 -7.81
C THR A 81 -14.20 -0.36 -8.17
N GLU A 82 -13.26 0.25 -8.85
CA GLU A 82 -11.98 -0.34 -9.22
C GLU A 82 -10.85 0.50 -8.64
N TYR A 83 -9.76 -0.17 -8.27
CA TYR A 83 -8.55 0.41 -7.72
C TYR A 83 -7.36 -0.03 -8.55
N SER A 84 -6.43 0.87 -8.80
CA SER A 84 -5.20 0.62 -9.54
C SER A 84 -4.05 1.48 -9.00
N LEU A 85 -2.81 1.05 -9.21
CA LEU A 85 -1.65 1.88 -8.88
C LEU A 85 -1.56 3.10 -9.81
N THR A 86 -1.19 4.24 -9.24
CA THR A 86 -0.69 5.40 -10.00
C THR A 86 0.77 5.17 -10.42
N GLU A 87 1.38 6.12 -11.14
CA GLU A 87 2.82 6.06 -11.44
C GLU A 87 3.69 6.08 -10.17
N GLN A 88 3.33 6.90 -9.17
CA GLN A 88 3.98 6.88 -7.85
C GLN A 88 3.75 5.55 -7.13
N GLY A 89 2.56 4.97 -7.26
CA GLY A 89 2.23 3.63 -6.78
C GLY A 89 3.13 2.55 -7.38
N LYS A 90 3.43 2.63 -8.67
CA LYS A 90 4.32 1.68 -9.35
C LYS A 90 5.77 1.83 -8.90
N ASP A 91 6.27 3.06 -8.78
CA ASP A 91 7.62 3.34 -8.30
C ASP A 91 7.86 2.75 -6.89
N ILE A 92 6.89 2.91 -5.98
CA ILE A 92 7.03 2.39 -4.61
C ILE A 92 7.01 0.86 -4.52
N ILE A 93 6.53 0.14 -5.55
CA ILE A 93 6.58 -1.34 -5.60
C ILE A 93 8.02 -1.84 -5.62
N GLU A 94 8.97 -1.12 -6.22
CA GLU A 94 10.37 -1.53 -6.24
C GLU A 94 10.94 -1.60 -4.82
N LEU A 95 10.64 -0.58 -4.00
CA LEU A 95 11.01 -0.55 -2.59
C LEU A 95 10.32 -1.66 -1.80
N ILE A 96 9.00 -1.84 -1.96
CA ILE A 96 8.26 -2.92 -1.29
C ILE A 96 8.84 -4.29 -1.67
N THR A 97 9.28 -4.46 -2.92
CA THR A 97 9.95 -5.68 -3.39
C THR A 97 11.27 -5.91 -2.67
N ALA A 98 12.09 -4.86 -2.49
CA ALA A 98 13.33 -4.95 -1.73
C ALA A 98 13.09 -5.35 -0.26
N ILE A 99 12.13 -4.71 0.40
CA ILE A 99 11.73 -5.03 1.78
C ILE A 99 11.25 -6.48 1.89
N ARG A 100 10.36 -6.90 0.97
CA ARG A 100 9.85 -8.28 0.90
C ARG A 100 10.97 -9.30 0.74
N ASN A 101 11.91 -9.04 -0.18
CA ASN A 101 13.03 -9.94 -0.44
C ASN A 101 13.96 -10.06 0.76
N TYR A 102 14.17 -8.98 1.50
CA TYR A 102 14.91 -9.03 2.77
C TYR A 102 14.15 -9.87 3.81
N GLY A 103 12.84 -9.69 3.95
CA GLY A 103 12.00 -10.50 4.84
C GLY A 103 12.06 -12.00 4.50
N LEU A 104 12.03 -12.35 3.22
CA LEU A 104 12.18 -13.74 2.77
C LEU A 104 13.54 -14.33 3.16
N LYS A 105 14.63 -13.56 3.06
CA LYS A 105 15.96 -13.97 3.52
C LYS A 105 16.00 -14.22 5.03
N MET A 106 15.28 -13.42 5.82
CA MET A 106 15.19 -13.63 7.27
C MET A 106 14.46 -14.93 7.61
N ILE A 107 13.34 -15.20 6.93
CA ILE A 107 12.56 -16.43 7.11
C ILE A 107 13.39 -17.66 6.73
N ALA A 108 14.11 -17.60 5.60
CA ALA A 108 14.95 -18.70 5.14
C ALA A 108 16.09 -19.04 6.12
N LYS A 109 16.64 -18.04 6.82
CA LYS A 109 17.68 -18.24 7.84
C LYS A 109 17.17 -18.85 9.15
N GLN A 110 15.86 -18.86 9.38
CA GLN A 110 15.23 -19.39 10.59
C GLN A 110 14.66 -20.80 10.39
N GLN A 111 14.73 -21.35 9.18
CA GLN A 111 14.43 -22.76 8.93
C GLN A 111 15.70 -23.60 9.17
N PRO A 112 15.69 -24.57 10.10
CA PRO A 112 16.83 -25.46 10.34
C PRO A 112 17.13 -26.35 9.13
#